data_AF-A0A8S9Y8T2-F1
#
_entry.id   AF-A0A8S9Y8T2-F1
#
_cell.length_a   1.000
_cell.length_b   1.000
_cell.length_c   1.000
_cell.angle_alpha   90.00
_cell.angle_beta   90.00
_cell.angle_gamma   90.00
#
_symmetry.space_group_name_H-M   'P 1'
#
loop_
_entity.id
_entity.type
_entity.pdbx_description
1 polymer ?
#
loop_
_entity_poly.entity_id
_entity_poly.type
_entity_poly.pdbx_seq_one_letter_code
_entity_poly.pdbx_strand_id
1 'polypeptide(L)'
;MLPPGMSRNNTSAHIRQKLRSTADRFNPGSIQMGSWSSETGTDAAKSARQTLPVCGEMSVGNAMEAKRKSTLEHYVKLSQFSEEMGKYQEQRKLLNQSLLDFETRRINFRQFILDNVSKLQRQQYAIKENQRLQELGNAELLKITQEIDKALRRREQLQRKLSKLRVYEALVMNTLQLLPKDYIRSNTCPADSLVYRYAILYHTQDVLLSELYAKQETMERETRELRNTKMTSVENLLTDSSTLKTIGNQWRREQDELQHCIEQCERNKDKVSEECIRFFTILRALRNIAEKATNGLCTLSTHPVTNQHKTSLQTNFRVIMRFLFVMMAIRDEICPPGRKVKQVSLDSSKNINFGQNSTNGPTQSIEQTSRTTAHNSSAPSEHILPS
;
A
#
# COMPACT_ATOMS: atom_id res chain seq x y z
N MET A 1 -38.69 17.05 -44.54
CA MET A 1 -38.64 15.69 -45.13
C MET A 1 -38.46 15.84 -46.63
N LEU A 2 -37.43 15.22 -47.20
CA LEU A 2 -37.20 15.12 -48.65
C LEU A 2 -37.42 13.65 -49.06
N PRO A 3 -37.85 13.39 -50.31
CA PRO A 3 -38.30 12.06 -50.72
C PRO A 3 -37.16 11.03 -50.72
N PRO A 4 -37.43 9.76 -50.37
CA PRO A 4 -36.44 8.70 -50.34
C PRO A 4 -36.20 8.18 -51.76
N GLY A 5 -34.96 8.28 -52.26
CA GLY A 5 -34.56 7.59 -53.50
C GLY A 5 -33.48 8.24 -54.35
N MET A 6 -33.14 9.52 -54.15
CA MET A 6 -32.08 10.15 -54.96
C MET A 6 -30.72 10.08 -54.25
N SER A 7 -29.99 9.01 -54.55
CA SER A 7 -28.58 8.84 -54.19
C SER A 7 -27.72 9.98 -54.77
N ARG A 8 -27.06 10.73 -53.88
CA ARG A 8 -26.11 11.82 -54.20
C ARG A 8 -24.90 11.38 -55.03
N ASN A 9 -24.71 10.08 -55.24
CA ASN A 9 -23.54 9.55 -55.95
C ASN A 9 -23.66 9.62 -57.48
N ASN A 10 -24.86 9.82 -58.04
CA ASN A 10 -25.04 9.83 -59.51
C ASN A 10 -24.76 11.19 -60.15
N THR A 11 -24.90 12.30 -59.42
CA THR A 11 -24.69 13.66 -59.97
C THR A 11 -23.20 13.96 -60.19
N SER A 12 -22.32 13.42 -59.33
CA SER A 12 -20.86 13.53 -59.45
C SER A 12 -20.30 12.78 -60.66
N ALA A 13 -20.85 11.61 -60.96
CA ALA A 13 -20.42 10.80 -62.11
C ALA A 13 -20.82 11.44 -63.45
N HIS A 14 -22.05 11.99 -63.53
CA HIS A 14 -22.55 12.63 -64.74
C HIS A 14 -21.78 13.92 -65.09
N ILE A 15 -21.38 14.72 -64.08
CA ILE A 15 -20.56 15.92 -64.28
C ILE A 15 -19.13 15.55 -64.70
N ARG A 16 -18.53 14.50 -64.12
CA ARG A 16 -17.19 14.03 -64.52
C ARG A 16 -17.16 13.46 -65.94
N GLN A 17 -18.23 12.81 -66.39
CA GLN A 17 -18.33 12.28 -67.76
C GLN A 17 -18.50 13.42 -68.78
N LYS A 18 -19.23 14.48 -68.43
CA LYS A 18 -19.39 15.67 -69.29
C LYS A 18 -18.10 16.49 -69.43
N LEU A 19 -17.25 16.52 -68.39
CA LEU A 19 -15.95 17.22 -68.43
C LEU A 19 -14.86 16.45 -69.19
N ARG A 20 -14.92 15.10 -69.26
CA ARG A 20 -14.01 14.33 -70.13
C ARG A 20 -14.37 14.46 -71.61
N SER A 21 -15.66 14.55 -71.95
CA SER A 21 -16.13 14.74 -73.33
C SER A 21 -15.72 16.08 -73.96
N THR A 22 -15.39 17.11 -73.17
CA THR A 22 -14.94 18.42 -73.67
C THR A 22 -13.42 18.57 -73.70
N ALA A 23 -12.68 17.77 -72.94
CA ALA A 23 -11.21 17.80 -72.94
C ALA A 23 -10.61 17.19 -74.22
N ASP A 24 -11.25 16.17 -74.81
CA ASP A 24 -10.77 15.52 -76.04
C ASP A 24 -11.07 16.31 -77.33
N ARG A 25 -11.66 17.52 -77.24
CA ARG A 25 -11.93 18.38 -78.41
C ARG A 25 -10.90 19.48 -78.66
N PHE A 26 -9.88 19.62 -77.80
CA PHE A 26 -8.79 20.57 -78.02
C PHE A 26 -7.51 19.82 -78.37
N ASN A 27 -7.46 19.36 -79.61
CA ASN A 27 -6.23 18.94 -80.27
C ASN A 27 -5.46 20.22 -80.66
N PRO A 28 -4.23 20.48 -80.17
CA PRO A 28 -3.46 21.64 -80.56
C PRO A 28 -2.85 21.39 -81.93
N GLY A 29 -3.68 21.50 -82.98
CA GLY A 29 -3.26 21.53 -84.36
C GLY A 29 -2.45 22.80 -84.61
N SER A 30 -1.18 22.62 -84.97
CA SER A 30 -0.23 23.63 -85.42
C SER A 30 -0.87 24.64 -86.38
N ILE A 31 -0.97 25.90 -85.96
CA ILE A 31 -1.29 27.01 -86.85
C ILE A 31 -0.03 27.27 -87.69
N GLN A 32 -0.04 26.71 -88.89
CA GLN A 32 0.94 26.97 -89.94
C GLN A 32 0.74 28.42 -90.40
N MET A 33 1.70 29.28 -90.10
CA MET A 33 1.76 30.66 -90.61
C MET A 33 1.92 30.59 -92.13
N GLY A 34 0.82 30.81 -92.86
CA GLY A 34 0.85 30.95 -94.32
C GLY A 34 1.60 32.23 -94.69
N SER A 35 2.81 32.08 -95.22
CA SER A 35 3.52 33.15 -95.92
C SER A 35 2.73 33.51 -97.18
N TRP A 36 2.20 34.73 -97.25
CA TRP A 36 1.67 35.28 -98.49
C TRP A 36 2.84 35.80 -99.30
N SER A 37 3.26 34.96 -100.26
CA SER A 37 4.15 35.32 -101.35
C SER A 37 3.49 36.43 -102.17
N SER A 38 4.07 37.62 -102.20
CA SER A 38 3.73 38.66 -103.16
C SER A 38 4.25 38.25 -104.54
N GLU A 39 3.39 37.64 -105.34
CA GLU A 39 3.65 37.37 -106.75
C GLU A 39 3.75 38.68 -107.54
N THR A 40 4.92 38.86 -108.12
CA THR A 40 5.23 39.77 -109.21
C THR A 40 4.44 39.37 -110.45
N GLY A 41 3.43 40.15 -110.80
CA GLY A 41 2.72 40.07 -112.08
C GLY A 41 3.19 41.17 -113.03
N THR A 42 4.21 40.86 -113.82
CA THR A 42 4.57 41.52 -115.08
C THR A 42 3.62 41.09 -116.19
N ASP A 43 3.01 42.04 -116.91
CA ASP A 43 2.51 41.92 -118.29
C ASP A 43 2.35 43.37 -118.80
N ALA A 44 3.14 43.94 -119.72
CA ALA A 44 3.60 43.50 -121.04
C ALA A 44 2.47 43.21 -122.02
N ALA A 45 1.88 44.26 -122.64
CA ALA A 45 1.24 44.09 -123.94
C ALA A 45 1.15 45.39 -124.77
N LYS A 46 1.93 45.38 -125.86
CA LYS A 46 1.56 45.74 -127.25
C LYS A 46 1.18 47.21 -127.51
N SER A 47 2.08 48.02 -128.05
CA SER A 47 2.59 47.97 -129.44
C SER A 47 1.48 47.78 -130.48
N ALA A 48 1.01 48.90 -131.02
CA ALA A 48 0.33 48.96 -132.30
C ALA A 48 0.84 50.18 -133.08
N ARG A 49 1.75 49.89 -134.02
CA ARG A 49 2.11 50.75 -135.15
C ARG A 49 0.85 51.05 -135.96
N GLN A 50 0.57 52.32 -136.26
CA GLN A 50 -0.27 52.70 -137.39
C GLN A 50 0.28 53.95 -138.08
N THR A 51 1.00 53.67 -139.17
CA THR A 51 1.02 54.37 -140.47
C THR A 51 0.57 55.83 -140.53
N LEU A 52 1.55 56.71 -140.81
CA LEU A 52 1.41 58.01 -141.46
C LEU A 52 0.68 57.90 -142.82
N PRO A 53 -0.32 58.74 -143.12
CA PRO A 53 -0.69 59.06 -144.49
C PRO A 53 -0.16 60.46 -144.88
N VAL A 54 0.73 60.41 -145.85
CA VAL A 54 0.92 61.29 -147.02
C VAL A 54 0.15 62.62 -147.05
N CYS A 55 0.95 63.66 -147.25
CA CYS A 55 0.65 65.03 -147.67
C CYS A 55 -0.51 65.13 -148.69
N GLY A 56 -1.60 65.77 -148.30
CA GLY A 56 -2.62 66.28 -149.19
C GLY A 56 -2.91 67.73 -148.82
N GLU A 57 -2.78 68.64 -149.78
CA GLU A 57 -3.08 70.06 -149.63
C GLU A 57 -4.50 70.23 -149.09
N MET A 58 -4.60 70.53 -147.80
CA MET A 58 -5.86 70.70 -147.11
C MET A 58 -6.08 72.18 -146.84
N SER A 59 -7.04 72.71 -147.60
CA SER A 59 -7.77 73.97 -147.37
C SER A 59 -7.89 74.30 -145.87
N VAL A 60 -7.71 75.58 -145.53
CA VAL A 60 -7.70 76.16 -144.17
C VAL A 60 -8.87 75.69 -143.28
N GLY A 61 -9.98 75.20 -143.86
CA GLY A 61 -11.08 74.55 -143.14
C GLY A 61 -10.72 73.20 -142.46
N ASN A 62 -9.96 72.32 -143.11
CA ASN A 62 -9.72 70.96 -142.64
C ASN A 62 -8.62 70.86 -141.55
N ALA A 63 -7.63 71.77 -141.57
CA ALA A 63 -6.60 71.86 -140.52
C ALA A 63 -7.17 72.39 -139.19
N MET A 64 -8.14 73.31 -139.26
CA MET A 64 -8.92 73.77 -138.12
C MET A 64 -9.78 72.64 -137.53
N GLU A 65 -10.30 71.75 -138.38
CA GLU A 65 -11.13 70.63 -137.98
C GLU A 65 -10.32 69.48 -137.34
N ALA A 66 -9.12 69.18 -137.86
CA ALA A 66 -8.19 68.24 -137.24
C ALA A 66 -7.64 68.75 -135.89
N LYS A 67 -7.34 70.06 -135.78
CA LYS A 67 -6.96 70.70 -134.51
C LYS A 67 -8.11 70.72 -133.50
N ARG A 68 -9.37 70.88 -133.95
CA ARG A 68 -10.57 70.71 -133.13
C ARG A 68 -10.74 69.26 -132.65
N LYS A 69 -10.54 68.26 -133.52
CA LYS A 69 -10.59 66.84 -133.13
C LYS A 69 -9.50 66.47 -132.14
N SER A 70 -8.27 66.92 -132.35
CA SER A 70 -7.15 66.66 -131.43
C SER A 70 -7.34 67.35 -130.06
N THR A 71 -7.84 68.59 -130.04
CA THR A 71 -8.18 69.26 -128.77
C THR A 71 -9.36 68.60 -128.06
N LEU A 72 -10.36 68.10 -128.80
CA LEU A 72 -11.46 67.32 -128.25
C LEU A 72 -10.98 65.96 -127.70
N GLU A 73 -10.11 65.24 -128.40
CA GLU A 73 -9.51 63.99 -127.92
C GLU A 73 -8.64 64.20 -126.67
N HIS A 74 -7.87 65.29 -126.64
CA HIS A 74 -7.09 65.66 -125.46
C HIS A 74 -8.00 65.99 -124.27
N TYR A 75 -9.12 66.69 -124.51
CA TYR A 75 -10.13 66.96 -123.50
C TYR A 75 -10.80 65.67 -123.00
N VAL A 76 -11.13 64.74 -123.90
CA VAL A 76 -11.68 63.42 -123.54
C VAL A 76 -10.67 62.60 -122.72
N LYS A 77 -9.39 62.59 -123.09
CA LYS A 77 -8.33 61.89 -122.34
C LYS A 77 -8.08 62.51 -120.96
N LEU A 78 -8.08 63.84 -120.84
CA LEU A 78 -8.02 64.53 -119.55
C LEU A 78 -9.24 64.21 -118.70
N SER A 79 -10.43 64.16 -119.29
CA SER A 79 -11.67 63.75 -118.62
C SER A 79 -11.58 62.31 -118.11
N GLN A 80 -11.09 61.38 -118.94
CA GLN A 80 -10.89 59.97 -118.56
C GLN A 80 -9.86 59.80 -117.46
N PHE A 81 -8.71 60.48 -117.57
CA PHE A 81 -7.68 60.48 -116.52
C PHE A 81 -8.20 61.08 -115.21
N SER A 82 -8.98 62.17 -115.28
CA SER A 82 -9.64 62.76 -114.11
C SER A 82 -10.63 61.80 -113.47
N GLU A 83 -11.39 61.04 -114.28
CA GLU A 83 -12.32 60.02 -113.81
C GLU A 83 -11.59 58.83 -113.16
N GLU A 84 -10.49 58.36 -113.77
CA GLU A 84 -9.64 57.31 -113.20
C GLU A 84 -8.97 57.77 -111.90
N MET A 85 -8.43 58.99 -111.85
CA MET A 85 -7.89 59.56 -110.62
C MET A 85 -8.97 59.71 -109.55
N GLY A 86 -10.20 60.05 -109.92
CA GLY A 86 -11.37 60.02 -109.04
C GLY A 86 -11.62 58.62 -108.47
N LYS A 87 -11.67 57.60 -109.33
CA LYS A 87 -11.83 56.18 -108.94
C LYS A 87 -10.70 55.70 -108.03
N TYR A 88 -9.44 56.04 -108.31
CA TYR A 88 -8.31 55.69 -107.45
C TYR A 88 -8.36 56.41 -106.10
N GLN A 89 -8.77 57.67 -106.07
CA GLN A 89 -8.97 58.39 -104.81
C GLN A 89 -10.10 57.77 -103.98
N GLU A 90 -11.20 57.36 -104.60
CA GLU A 90 -12.30 56.64 -103.95
C GLU A 90 -11.85 55.27 -103.43
N GLN A 91 -11.14 54.48 -104.24
CA GLN A 91 -10.55 53.21 -103.82
C GLN A 91 -9.59 53.37 -102.64
N ARG A 92 -8.75 54.41 -102.66
CA ARG A 92 -7.85 54.72 -101.55
C ARG A 92 -8.61 55.13 -100.29
N LYS A 93 -9.70 55.89 -100.41
CA LYS A 93 -10.59 56.23 -99.28
C LYS A 93 -11.23 54.96 -98.70
N LEU A 94 -11.77 54.08 -99.55
CA LEU A 94 -12.36 52.80 -99.12
C LEU A 94 -11.34 51.88 -98.46
N LEU A 95 -10.13 51.78 -99.00
CA LEU A 95 -9.05 50.99 -98.40
C LEU A 95 -8.63 51.55 -97.05
N ASN A 96 -8.45 52.86 -96.92
CA ASN A 96 -8.14 53.51 -95.66
C ASN A 96 -9.26 53.31 -94.63
N GLN A 97 -10.53 53.40 -95.05
CA GLN A 97 -11.67 53.13 -94.18
C GLN A 97 -11.67 51.66 -93.72
N SER A 98 -11.43 50.72 -94.63
CA SER A 98 -11.30 49.30 -94.27
C SER A 98 -10.15 49.06 -93.29
N LEU A 99 -9.01 49.71 -93.47
CA LEU A 99 -7.87 49.61 -92.54
C LEU A 99 -8.22 50.16 -91.15
N LEU A 100 -8.93 51.28 -91.07
CA LEU A 100 -9.40 51.85 -89.81
C LEU A 100 -10.43 50.93 -89.12
N ASP A 101 -11.32 50.31 -89.88
CA ASP A 101 -12.29 49.34 -89.37
C ASP A 101 -11.57 48.09 -88.82
N PHE A 102 -10.55 47.60 -89.53
CA PHE A 102 -9.72 46.49 -89.05
C PHE A 102 -8.97 46.84 -87.78
N GLU A 103 -8.38 48.03 -87.69
CA GLU A 103 -7.66 48.48 -86.51
C GLU A 103 -8.61 48.62 -85.31
N THR A 104 -9.80 49.18 -85.52
CA THR A 104 -10.84 49.30 -84.50
C THR A 104 -11.30 47.93 -84.02
N ARG A 105 -11.56 46.99 -84.94
CA ARG A 105 -11.88 45.59 -84.59
C ARG A 105 -10.75 44.95 -83.79
N ARG A 106 -9.49 45.14 -84.20
CA ARG A 106 -8.32 44.60 -83.51
C ARG A 106 -8.24 45.10 -82.07
N ILE A 107 -8.42 46.40 -81.85
CA ILE A 107 -8.43 47.01 -80.52
C ILE A 107 -9.60 46.46 -79.68
N ASN A 108 -10.80 46.40 -80.25
CA ASN A 108 -11.98 45.87 -79.56
C ASN A 108 -11.81 44.39 -79.18
N PHE A 109 -11.26 43.55 -80.07
CA PHE A 109 -10.96 42.15 -79.78
C PHE A 109 -9.92 42.01 -78.69
N ARG A 110 -8.87 42.84 -78.71
CA ARG A 110 -7.86 42.84 -77.65
C ARG A 110 -8.47 43.20 -76.30
N GLN A 111 -9.32 44.22 -76.24
CA GLN A 111 -10.03 44.60 -75.02
C GLN A 111 -10.97 43.50 -74.54
N PHE A 112 -11.73 42.88 -75.46
CA PHE A 112 -12.60 41.76 -75.14
C PHE A 112 -11.82 40.57 -74.53
N ILE A 113 -10.65 40.23 -75.08
CA ILE A 113 -9.81 39.16 -74.54
C ILE A 113 -9.35 39.53 -73.13
N LEU A 114 -8.86 40.75 -72.91
CA LEU A 114 -8.43 41.21 -71.59
C LEU A 114 -9.56 41.15 -70.56
N ASP A 115 -10.75 41.64 -70.92
CA ASP A 115 -11.93 41.61 -70.05
C ASP A 115 -12.33 40.18 -69.69
N ASN A 116 -12.28 39.25 -70.64
CA ASN A 116 -12.58 37.84 -70.39
C ASN A 116 -11.53 37.16 -69.52
N VAL A 117 -10.24 37.45 -69.73
CA VAL A 117 -9.17 36.94 -68.86
C VAL A 117 -9.35 37.46 -67.43
N SER A 118 -9.65 38.76 -67.25
CA SER A 118 -9.92 39.33 -65.93
C SER A 118 -11.19 38.77 -65.29
N LYS A 119 -12.24 38.45 -66.07
CA LYS A 119 -13.43 37.74 -65.58
C LYS A 119 -13.09 36.32 -65.13
N LEU A 120 -12.32 35.58 -65.92
CA LEU A 120 -11.90 34.21 -65.61
C LEU A 120 -11.05 34.18 -64.33
N GLN A 121 -10.10 35.10 -64.17
CA GLN A 121 -9.29 35.22 -62.97
C GLN A 121 -10.14 35.50 -61.72
N ARG A 122 -11.11 36.42 -61.80
CA ARG A 122 -12.04 36.70 -60.70
C ARG A 122 -12.88 35.48 -60.33
N GLN A 123 -13.39 34.74 -61.32
CA GLN A 123 -14.13 33.51 -61.09
C GLN A 123 -13.25 32.43 -60.44
N GLN A 124 -12.01 32.27 -60.91
CA GLN A 124 -11.07 31.31 -60.33
C GLN A 124 -10.74 31.65 -58.88
N TYR A 125 -10.56 32.93 -58.57
CA TYR A 125 -10.37 33.39 -57.19
C TYR A 125 -11.60 33.08 -56.32
N ALA A 126 -12.80 33.40 -56.81
CA ALA A 126 -14.04 33.11 -56.09
C ALA A 126 -14.24 31.59 -55.85
N ILE A 127 -13.87 30.73 -56.80
CA ILE A 127 -13.93 29.28 -56.63
C ILE A 127 -12.94 28.82 -55.55
N LYS A 128 -11.68 29.28 -55.62
CA LYS A 128 -10.66 28.92 -54.62
C LYS A 128 -11.04 29.37 -53.22
N GLU A 129 -11.56 30.59 -53.07
CA GLU A 129 -11.98 31.10 -51.77
C GLU A 129 -13.19 30.34 -51.22
N ASN A 130 -14.19 30.00 -52.06
CA ASN A 130 -15.30 29.16 -51.64
C ASN A 130 -14.85 27.75 -51.20
N GLN A 131 -13.87 27.16 -51.89
CA GLN A 131 -13.29 25.88 -51.48
C GLN A 131 -12.63 25.99 -50.10
N ARG A 132 -11.82 27.03 -49.88
CA ARG A 132 -11.17 27.30 -48.59
C ARG A 132 -12.19 27.48 -47.46
N LEU A 133 -13.26 28.25 -47.70
CA LEU A 133 -14.34 28.45 -46.74
C LEU A 133 -15.09 27.15 -46.44
N GLN A 134 -15.31 26.31 -47.45
CA GLN A 134 -15.93 25.00 -47.26
C GLN A 134 -15.06 24.05 -46.43
N GLU A 135 -13.75 24.03 -46.67
CA GLU A 135 -12.79 23.25 -45.87
C GLU A 135 -12.79 23.70 -44.41
N LEU A 136 -12.76 25.01 -44.17
CA LEU A 136 -12.81 25.59 -42.82
C LEU A 136 -14.14 25.24 -42.12
N GLY A 137 -15.28 25.39 -42.81
CA GLY A 137 -16.58 25.01 -42.28
C GLY A 137 -16.69 23.52 -41.96
N ASN A 138 -16.11 22.65 -42.78
CA ASN A 138 -16.06 21.21 -42.51
C ASN A 138 -15.19 20.89 -41.28
N ALA A 139 -14.06 21.57 -41.11
CA ALA A 139 -13.18 21.39 -39.96
C ALA A 139 -13.85 21.83 -38.65
N GLU A 140 -14.55 22.97 -38.66
CA GLU A 140 -15.33 23.45 -37.54
C GLU A 140 -16.49 22.51 -37.20
N LEU A 141 -17.23 22.04 -38.22
CA LEU A 141 -18.30 21.08 -38.04
C LEU A 141 -17.81 19.78 -37.40
N LEU A 142 -16.65 19.27 -37.84
CA LEU A 142 -16.03 18.08 -37.25
C LEU A 142 -15.71 18.32 -35.76
N LYS A 143 -15.13 19.48 -35.44
CA LYS A 143 -14.79 19.84 -34.05
C LYS A 143 -16.04 19.93 -33.17
N ILE A 144 -17.09 20.60 -33.65
CA ILE A 144 -18.38 20.70 -32.93
C ILE A 144 -18.99 19.31 -32.72
N THR A 145 -18.96 18.46 -33.74
CA THR A 145 -19.47 17.08 -33.65
C THR A 145 -18.71 16.27 -32.58
N GLN A 146 -17.38 16.38 -32.55
CA GLN A 146 -16.57 15.73 -31.51
C GLN A 146 -16.88 16.22 -30.10
N GLU A 147 -17.13 17.52 -29.92
CA GLU A 147 -17.52 18.10 -28.64
C GLU A 147 -18.91 17.61 -28.19
N ILE A 148 -19.86 17.52 -29.11
CA ILE A 148 -21.19 16.94 -28.86
C ILE A 148 -21.06 15.48 -28.42
N ASP A 149 -20.27 14.67 -29.12
CA ASP A 149 -20.06 13.25 -28.76
C ASP A 149 -19.41 13.07 -27.39
N LYS A 150 -18.48 13.97 -27.01
CA LYS A 150 -17.89 13.98 -25.66
C LYS A 150 -18.95 14.35 -24.61
N ALA A 151 -19.77 15.36 -24.87
CA ALA A 151 -20.83 15.78 -23.98
C ALA A 151 -21.90 14.69 -23.78
N LEU A 152 -22.30 14.00 -24.86
CA LEU A 152 -23.25 12.90 -24.82
C LEU A 152 -22.72 11.72 -23.98
N ARG A 153 -21.45 11.32 -24.19
CA ARG A 153 -20.81 10.29 -23.38
C ARG A 153 -20.76 10.67 -21.89
N ARG A 154 -20.42 11.92 -21.57
CA ARG A 154 -20.42 12.41 -20.19
C ARG A 154 -21.83 12.38 -19.58
N ARG A 155 -22.85 12.78 -20.34
CA ARG A 155 -24.26 12.74 -19.92
C ARG A 155 -24.68 11.31 -19.58
N GLU A 156 -24.37 10.34 -20.42
CA GLU A 156 -24.69 8.93 -20.16
C GLU A 156 -24.00 8.39 -18.91
N GLN A 157 -22.71 8.72 -18.71
CA GLN A 157 -21.98 8.33 -17.50
C GLN A 157 -22.62 8.92 -16.24
N LEU A 158 -22.99 10.20 -16.27
CA LEU A 158 -23.67 10.86 -15.16
C LEU A 158 -25.05 10.27 -14.91
N GLN A 159 -25.81 9.95 -15.97
CA GLN A 159 -27.12 9.30 -15.84
C GLN A 159 -27.01 7.92 -15.19
N ARG A 160 -25.99 7.12 -15.56
CA ARG A 160 -25.71 5.84 -14.89
C ARG A 160 -25.37 6.04 -13.41
N LYS A 161 -24.50 7.01 -13.09
CA LYS A 161 -24.18 7.33 -11.68
C LYS A 161 -25.41 7.76 -10.90
N LEU A 162 -26.25 8.63 -11.47
CA LEU A 162 -27.49 9.10 -10.86
C LEU A 162 -28.47 7.95 -10.63
N SER A 163 -28.62 7.04 -11.60
CA SER A 163 -29.48 5.86 -11.43
C SER A 163 -29.04 4.95 -10.27
N LYS A 164 -27.72 4.79 -10.07
CA LYS A 164 -27.18 4.06 -8.92
C LYS A 164 -27.44 4.80 -7.60
N LEU A 165 -27.21 6.11 -7.58
CA LEU A 165 -27.42 6.94 -6.38
C LEU A 165 -28.90 7.00 -5.97
N ARG A 166 -29.83 6.98 -6.91
CA ARG A 166 -31.27 6.92 -6.62
C ARG A 166 -31.70 5.72 -5.79
N VAL A 167 -31.02 4.57 -5.93
CA VAL A 167 -31.29 3.40 -5.09
C VAL A 167 -30.96 3.68 -3.63
N TYR A 168 -29.82 4.33 -3.38
CA TYR A 168 -29.41 4.72 -2.03
C TYR A 168 -30.27 5.84 -1.46
N GLU A 169 -30.63 6.82 -2.29
CA GLU A 169 -31.58 7.88 -1.90
C GLU A 169 -32.92 7.27 -1.48
N ALA A 170 -33.49 6.36 -2.28
CA ALA A 170 -34.72 5.65 -1.94
C ALA A 170 -34.58 4.85 -0.64
N LEU A 171 -33.44 4.16 -0.44
CA LEU A 171 -33.16 3.46 0.81
C LEU A 171 -33.15 4.41 2.01
N VAL A 172 -32.46 5.55 1.93
CA VAL A 172 -32.40 6.57 2.99
C VAL A 172 -33.78 7.16 3.26
N MET A 173 -34.56 7.44 2.22
CA MET A 173 -35.93 7.96 2.39
C MET A 173 -36.86 6.91 3.00
N ASN A 174 -36.74 5.64 2.62
CA ASN A 174 -37.51 4.55 3.22
C ASN A 174 -37.13 4.34 4.70
N THR A 175 -35.84 4.40 5.05
CA THR A 175 -35.42 4.28 6.45
C THR A 175 -35.89 5.47 7.29
N LEU A 176 -35.89 6.68 6.73
CA LEU A 176 -36.47 7.86 7.39
C LEU A 176 -37.95 7.67 7.75
N GLN A 177 -38.74 7.00 6.90
CA GLN A 177 -40.16 6.74 7.18
C GLN A 177 -40.38 5.76 8.34
N LEU A 178 -39.42 4.87 8.59
CA LEU A 178 -39.47 3.90 9.69
C LEU A 178 -39.05 4.51 11.04
N LEU A 179 -38.39 5.66 11.02
CA LEU A 179 -37.90 6.30 12.23
C LEU A 179 -39.01 7.08 12.93
N PRO A 180 -39.02 7.14 14.28
CA PRO A 180 -39.91 8.01 15.03
C PRO A 180 -39.76 9.48 14.59
N LYS A 181 -40.87 10.23 14.57
CA LYS A 181 -40.93 11.61 14.04
C LYS A 181 -39.93 12.57 14.69
N ASP A 182 -39.55 12.33 15.95
CA ASP A 182 -38.64 13.18 16.72
C ASP A 182 -37.20 12.63 16.77
N TYR A 183 -36.91 11.53 16.05
CA TYR A 183 -35.59 10.91 16.09
C TYR A 183 -34.52 11.81 15.47
N ILE A 184 -34.87 12.56 14.42
CA ILE A 184 -33.97 13.50 13.73
C ILE A 184 -34.41 14.93 14.03
N ARG A 185 -33.46 15.77 14.47
CA ARG A 185 -33.74 17.17 14.79
C ARG A 185 -34.05 17.95 13.50
N SER A 186 -35.05 18.83 13.58
CA SER A 186 -35.60 19.60 12.45
C SER A 186 -34.68 20.68 11.87
N ASN A 187 -33.46 20.85 12.40
CA ASN A 187 -32.54 21.92 12.00
C ASN A 187 -31.70 21.58 10.74
N THR A 188 -31.75 20.36 10.23
CA THR A 188 -31.01 19.91 9.03
C THR A 188 -31.86 18.99 8.15
N CYS A 189 -31.43 18.77 6.91
CA CYS A 189 -32.05 17.76 6.05
C CYS A 189 -32.04 16.39 6.76
N PRO A 190 -33.21 15.73 6.93
CA PRO A 190 -33.28 14.47 7.68
C PRO A 190 -32.37 13.37 7.12
N ALA A 191 -32.23 13.32 5.78
CA ALA A 191 -31.37 12.35 5.10
C ALA A 191 -29.90 12.53 5.48
N ASP A 192 -29.39 13.76 5.46
CA ASP A 192 -28.00 14.06 5.82
C ASP A 192 -27.73 13.76 7.29
N SER A 193 -28.67 14.12 8.17
CA SER A 193 -28.61 13.77 9.59
C SER A 193 -28.55 12.26 9.82
N LEU A 194 -29.33 11.47 9.08
CA LEU A 194 -29.31 10.02 9.18
C LEU A 194 -27.99 9.43 8.70
N VAL A 195 -27.48 9.90 7.55
CA VAL A 195 -26.18 9.46 7.00
C VAL A 195 -25.04 9.79 7.97
N TYR A 196 -25.04 10.99 8.55
CA TYR A 196 -24.03 11.41 9.52
C TYR A 196 -24.05 10.54 10.78
N ARG A 197 -25.25 10.25 11.32
CA ARG A 197 -25.39 9.35 12.47
C ARG A 197 -24.94 7.93 12.13
N TYR A 198 -25.29 7.42 10.96
CA TYR A 198 -24.80 6.12 10.50
C TYR A 198 -23.27 6.08 10.46
N ALA A 199 -22.63 7.14 9.93
CA ALA A 199 -21.17 7.24 9.87
C ALA A 199 -20.54 7.25 11.29
N ILE A 200 -21.13 7.99 12.23
CA ILE A 200 -20.69 7.98 13.64
C ILE A 200 -20.86 6.59 14.24
N LEU A 201 -22.05 5.98 14.12
CA LEU A 201 -22.32 4.66 14.70
C LEU A 201 -21.39 3.59 14.14
N TYR A 202 -21.14 3.62 12.84
CA TYR A 202 -20.18 2.72 12.19
C TYR A 202 -18.76 2.92 12.74
N HIS A 203 -18.32 4.16 12.88
CA HIS A 203 -17.02 4.46 13.46
C HIS A 203 -16.92 4.04 14.94
N THR A 204 -17.95 4.32 15.74
CA THR A 204 -18.01 3.90 17.15
C THR A 204 -18.02 2.38 17.27
N GLN A 205 -18.73 1.66 16.40
CA GLN A 205 -18.72 0.20 16.36
C GLN A 205 -17.30 -0.34 16.14
N ASP A 206 -16.56 0.24 15.19
CA ASP A 206 -15.19 -0.17 14.88
C ASP A 206 -14.25 0.03 16.08
N VAL A 207 -14.35 1.19 16.75
CA VAL A 207 -13.59 1.50 17.97
C VAL A 207 -13.93 0.51 19.10
N LEU A 208 -15.22 0.27 19.35
CA LEU A 208 -15.66 -0.65 20.40
C LEU A 208 -15.22 -2.09 20.14
N LEU A 209 -15.23 -2.54 18.88
CA LEU A 209 -14.70 -3.86 18.50
C LEU A 209 -13.20 -3.95 18.76
N SER A 210 -12.44 -2.92 18.38
CA SER A 210 -11.00 -2.87 18.66
C SER A 210 -10.69 -2.92 20.16
N GLU A 211 -11.43 -2.17 20.98
CA GLU A 211 -11.26 -2.19 22.44
C GLU A 211 -11.64 -3.55 23.04
N LEU A 212 -12.70 -4.18 22.54
CA LEU A 212 -13.12 -5.50 22.98
C LEU A 212 -12.03 -6.54 22.70
N TYR A 213 -11.45 -6.54 21.49
CA TYR A 213 -10.36 -7.45 21.15
C TYR A 213 -9.11 -7.20 21.99
N ALA A 214 -8.76 -5.93 22.25
CA ALA A 214 -7.65 -5.61 23.13
C ALA A 214 -7.87 -6.14 24.57
N LYS A 215 -9.08 -5.98 25.12
CA LYS A 215 -9.45 -6.52 26.43
C LYS A 215 -9.48 -8.05 26.47
N GLN A 216 -9.91 -8.69 25.38
CA GLN A 216 -9.86 -10.14 25.26
C GLN A 216 -8.40 -10.62 25.30
N GLU A 217 -7.50 -9.97 24.57
CA GLU A 217 -6.08 -10.33 24.56
C GLU A 217 -5.43 -10.18 25.94
N THR A 218 -5.75 -9.10 26.68
CA THR A 218 -5.25 -8.92 28.05
C THR A 218 -5.75 -10.02 28.99
N MET A 219 -7.04 -10.37 28.91
CA MET A 219 -7.62 -11.44 29.72
C MET A 219 -6.99 -12.80 29.40
N GLU A 220 -6.74 -13.10 28.13
CA GLU A 220 -6.06 -14.33 27.72
C GLU A 220 -4.61 -14.37 28.22
N ARG A 221 -3.92 -13.22 28.24
CA ARG A 221 -2.56 -13.08 28.80
C ARG A 221 -2.54 -13.33 30.31
N GLU A 222 -3.40 -12.64 31.06
CA GLU A 222 -3.54 -12.82 32.51
C GLU A 222 -3.94 -14.25 32.87
N THR A 223 -4.82 -14.88 32.09
CA THR A 223 -5.21 -16.28 32.29
C THR A 223 -4.02 -17.23 32.08
N ARG A 224 -3.17 -16.97 31.07
CA ARG A 224 -1.94 -17.74 30.86
C ARG A 224 -0.95 -17.55 32.01
N GLU A 225 -0.75 -16.32 32.47
CA GLU A 225 0.10 -16.01 33.62
C GLU A 225 -0.40 -16.69 34.90
N LEU A 226 -1.70 -16.65 35.17
CA LEU A 226 -2.31 -17.31 36.32
C LEU A 226 -2.14 -18.84 36.26
N ARG A 227 -2.28 -19.45 35.07
CA ARG A 227 -2.01 -20.89 34.90
C ARG A 227 -0.54 -21.21 35.18
N ASN A 228 0.38 -20.39 34.70
CA ASN A 228 1.80 -20.59 34.92
C ASN A 228 2.17 -20.46 36.40
N THR A 229 1.70 -19.41 37.08
CA THR A 229 1.96 -19.23 38.53
C THR A 229 1.35 -20.35 39.36
N LYS A 230 0.15 -20.84 39.00
CA LYS A 230 -0.46 -22.01 39.63
C LYS A 230 0.39 -23.27 39.43
N MET A 231 0.89 -23.51 38.21
CA MET A 231 1.78 -24.66 37.94
C MET A 231 3.07 -24.57 38.75
N THR A 232 3.75 -23.42 38.76
CA THR A 232 4.96 -23.21 39.56
C THR A 232 4.69 -23.36 41.06
N SER A 233 3.53 -22.89 41.56
CA SER A 233 3.15 -23.07 42.96
C SER A 233 2.92 -24.54 43.31
N VAL A 234 2.29 -25.32 42.43
CA VAL A 234 2.10 -26.77 42.62
C VAL A 234 3.44 -27.51 42.60
N GLU A 235 4.33 -27.15 41.66
CA GLU A 235 5.69 -27.69 41.61
C GLU A 235 6.45 -27.40 42.91
N ASN A 236 6.41 -26.17 43.40
CA ASN A 236 7.03 -25.79 44.68
C ASN A 236 6.45 -26.57 45.87
N LEU A 237 5.12 -26.75 45.92
CA LEU A 237 4.49 -27.56 46.98
C LEU A 237 4.92 -29.04 46.92
N LEU A 238 5.09 -29.59 45.71
CA LEU A 238 5.60 -30.96 45.54
C LEU A 238 7.07 -31.06 45.98
N THR A 239 7.90 -30.08 45.63
CA THR A 239 9.29 -30.03 46.11
C THR A 239 9.34 -29.90 47.62
N ASP A 240 8.56 -29.00 48.22
CA ASP A 240 8.51 -28.79 49.68
C ASP A 240 7.96 -30.01 50.42
N SER A 241 6.96 -30.69 49.85
CA SER A 241 6.48 -31.95 50.41
C SER A 241 7.55 -33.04 50.34
N SER A 242 8.36 -33.07 49.28
CA SER A 242 9.45 -34.03 49.15
C SER A 242 10.58 -33.76 50.16
N THR A 243 10.94 -32.49 50.39
CA THR A 243 11.96 -32.09 51.37
C THR A 243 11.47 -32.30 52.80
N LEU A 244 10.20 -32.02 53.08
CA LEU A 244 9.62 -32.32 54.39
C LEU A 244 9.62 -33.82 54.68
N LYS A 245 9.35 -34.66 53.68
CA LYS A 245 9.42 -36.13 53.81
C LYS A 245 10.85 -36.60 54.08
N THR A 246 11.87 -36.04 53.42
CA THR A 246 13.27 -36.41 53.68
C THR A 246 13.70 -35.99 55.08
N ILE A 247 13.35 -34.78 55.51
CA ILE A 247 13.61 -34.29 56.88
C ILE A 247 12.89 -35.16 57.91
N GLY A 248 11.61 -35.49 57.70
CA GLY A 248 10.86 -36.37 58.60
C GLY A 248 11.46 -37.77 58.73
N ASN A 249 11.98 -38.32 57.62
CA ASN A 249 12.69 -39.60 57.63
C ASN A 249 14.06 -39.52 58.34
N GLN A 250 14.77 -38.38 58.22
CA GLN A 250 16.02 -38.13 58.94
C GLN A 250 15.75 -38.07 60.45
N TRP A 251 14.77 -37.26 60.87
CA TRP A 251 14.39 -37.14 62.28
C TRP A 251 13.98 -38.48 62.90
N ARG A 252 13.22 -39.31 62.16
CA ARG A 252 12.86 -40.66 62.62
C ARG A 252 14.09 -41.53 62.86
N ARG A 253 15.06 -41.52 61.93
CA ARG A 253 16.32 -42.27 62.09
C ARG A 253 17.11 -41.80 63.30
N GLU A 254 17.25 -40.49 63.49
CA GLU A 254 17.94 -39.92 64.65
C GLU A 254 17.24 -40.27 65.97
N GLN A 255 15.90 -40.31 65.98
CA GLN A 255 15.12 -40.72 67.14
C GLN A 255 15.30 -42.21 67.45
N ASP A 256 15.30 -43.08 66.43
CA ASP A 256 15.55 -44.52 66.59
C ASP A 256 16.98 -44.78 67.10
N GLU A 257 17.97 -44.04 66.58
CA GLU A 257 19.37 -44.09 67.04
C GLU A 257 19.51 -43.64 68.50
N LEU A 258 18.84 -42.55 68.88
CA LEU A 258 18.82 -42.06 70.26
C LEU A 258 18.18 -43.09 71.21
N GLN A 259 17.04 -43.67 70.81
CA GLN A 259 16.36 -44.71 71.58
C GLN A 259 17.26 -45.93 71.77
N HIS A 260 17.93 -46.38 70.70
CA HIS A 260 18.91 -47.47 70.79
C HIS A 260 20.05 -47.15 71.76
N CYS A 261 20.57 -45.90 71.73
CA CYS A 261 21.62 -45.46 72.66
C CYS A 261 21.14 -45.47 74.12
N ILE A 262 19.90 -45.03 74.39
CA ILE A 262 19.30 -45.05 75.74
C ILE A 262 19.20 -46.50 76.23
N GLU A 263 18.64 -47.41 75.43
CA GLU A 263 18.53 -48.82 75.79
C GLU A 263 19.89 -49.47 76.05
N GLN A 264 20.91 -49.11 75.28
CA GLN A 264 22.26 -49.61 75.48
C GLN A 264 22.87 -49.08 76.79
N CYS A 265 22.64 -47.81 77.12
CA CYS A 265 23.02 -47.22 78.40
C CYS A 265 22.33 -47.92 79.58
N GLU A 266 21.04 -48.21 79.49
CA GLU A 266 20.30 -48.94 80.52
C GLU A 266 20.84 -50.37 80.70
N ARG A 267 21.01 -51.12 79.60
CA ARG A 267 21.63 -52.46 79.64
C ARG A 267 23.03 -52.43 80.25
N ASN A 268 23.83 -51.41 79.95
CA ASN A 268 25.16 -51.25 80.54
C ASN A 268 25.09 -50.91 82.03
N LYS A 269 24.13 -50.07 82.45
CA LYS A 269 23.88 -49.76 83.85
C LYS A 269 23.50 -51.02 84.65
N ASP A 270 22.65 -51.87 84.09
CA ASP A 270 22.26 -53.12 84.72
C ASP A 270 23.44 -54.08 84.87
N LYS A 271 24.26 -54.22 83.80
CA LYS A 271 25.51 -55.00 83.85
C LYS A 271 26.48 -54.48 84.91
N VAL A 272 26.69 -53.17 84.97
CA VAL A 272 27.56 -52.55 85.98
C VAL A 272 27.00 -52.78 87.39
N SER A 273 25.69 -52.67 87.58
CA SER A 273 25.05 -52.95 88.86
C SER A 273 25.23 -54.42 89.28
N GLU A 274 25.10 -55.37 88.35
CA GLU A 274 25.31 -56.80 88.62
C GLU A 274 26.77 -57.09 89.01
N GLU A 275 27.73 -56.53 88.28
CA GLU A 275 29.16 -56.65 88.58
C GLU A 275 29.50 -56.02 89.94
N CYS A 276 28.90 -54.88 90.28
CA CYS A 276 29.01 -54.28 91.62
C CYS A 276 28.47 -55.22 92.71
N ILE A 277 27.29 -55.84 92.53
CA ILE A 277 26.72 -56.78 93.49
C ILE A 277 27.64 -58.00 93.68
N ARG A 278 28.19 -58.55 92.59
CA ARG A 278 29.18 -59.64 92.64
C ARG A 278 30.43 -59.24 93.41
N PHE A 279 30.99 -58.07 93.11
CA PHE A 279 32.15 -57.52 93.80
C PHE A 279 31.92 -57.37 95.32
N PHE A 280 30.79 -56.78 95.73
CA PHE A 280 30.44 -56.64 97.15
C PHE A 280 30.19 -58.00 97.84
N THR A 281 29.66 -58.98 97.12
CA THR A 281 29.49 -60.34 97.64
C THR A 281 30.84 -61.00 97.91
N ILE A 282 31.79 -60.86 96.99
CA ILE A 282 33.17 -61.34 97.15
C ILE A 282 33.83 -60.63 98.35
N LEU A 283 33.71 -59.30 98.45
CA LEU A 283 34.21 -58.54 99.59
C LEU A 283 33.64 -59.03 100.93
N ARG A 284 32.35 -59.35 100.98
CA ARG A 284 31.71 -59.91 102.18
C ARG A 284 32.27 -61.28 102.54
N ALA A 285 32.43 -62.17 101.56
CA ALA A 285 33.04 -63.49 101.76
C ALA A 285 34.49 -63.38 102.26
N LEU A 286 35.26 -62.48 101.66
CA LEU A 286 36.62 -62.15 102.06
C LEU A 286 36.67 -61.62 103.51
N ARG A 287 35.77 -60.70 103.89
CA ARG A 287 35.64 -60.22 105.27
C ARG A 287 35.32 -61.33 106.26
N ASN A 288 34.44 -62.26 105.89
CA ASN A 288 34.14 -63.43 106.74
C ASN A 288 35.36 -64.34 106.91
N ILE A 289 36.16 -64.53 105.85
CA ILE A 289 37.43 -65.26 105.93
C ILE A 289 38.43 -64.50 106.82
N ALA A 290 38.49 -63.18 106.72
CA ALA A 290 39.30 -62.31 107.57
C ALA A 290 39.00 -62.53 109.05
N GLU A 291 37.72 -62.50 109.39
CA GLU A 291 37.24 -62.62 110.75
C GLU A 291 37.58 -64.01 111.30
N LYS A 292 37.35 -65.06 110.51
CA LYS A 292 37.76 -66.43 110.85
C LYS A 292 39.28 -66.58 110.99
N ALA A 293 40.07 -65.93 110.13
CA ALA A 293 41.52 -65.93 110.19
C ALA A 293 42.05 -65.19 111.42
N THR A 294 41.41 -64.07 111.79
CA THR A 294 41.74 -63.28 112.98
C THR A 294 41.42 -64.08 114.24
N ASN A 295 40.23 -64.67 114.31
CA ASN A 295 39.83 -65.57 115.39
C ASN A 295 40.77 -66.78 115.46
N GLY A 296 41.10 -67.37 114.32
CA GLY A 296 42.08 -68.45 114.18
C GLY A 296 43.46 -68.07 114.71
N LEU A 297 43.96 -66.88 114.36
CA LEU A 297 45.24 -66.34 114.83
C LEU A 297 45.23 -66.12 116.35
N CYS A 298 44.14 -65.59 116.91
CA CYS A 298 43.94 -65.45 118.34
C CYS A 298 43.93 -66.81 119.06
N THR A 299 43.22 -67.81 118.51
CA THR A 299 43.20 -69.18 119.06
C THR A 299 44.50 -69.95 118.84
N LEU A 300 45.31 -69.60 117.84
CA LEU A 300 46.61 -70.23 117.63
C LEU A 300 47.60 -69.92 118.76
N SER A 301 47.39 -68.84 119.49
CA SER A 301 48.23 -68.50 120.66
C SER A 301 48.17 -69.61 121.72
N THR A 302 47.01 -70.28 121.87
CA THR A 302 46.72 -71.29 122.89
C THR A 302 46.71 -72.75 122.38
N HIS A 303 46.88 -72.99 121.08
CA HIS A 303 46.79 -74.33 120.48
C HIS A 303 48.12 -75.13 120.57
N PRO A 304 48.10 -76.44 120.95
CA PRO A 304 49.30 -77.28 121.06
C PRO A 304 49.75 -77.80 119.68
N VAL A 305 50.25 -76.90 118.84
CA VAL A 305 50.81 -77.23 117.53
C VAL A 305 52.32 -76.97 117.56
N THR A 306 53.10 -77.82 116.88
CA THR A 306 54.56 -77.68 116.79
C THR A 306 54.98 -76.30 116.25
N ASN A 307 56.06 -75.73 116.80
CA ASN A 307 56.46 -74.33 116.55
C ASN A 307 56.60 -73.97 115.07
N GLN A 308 57.02 -74.91 114.21
CA GLN A 308 57.19 -74.70 112.77
C GLN A 308 55.85 -74.54 112.02
N HIS A 309 54.81 -75.26 112.41
CA HIS A 309 53.48 -75.12 111.84
C HIS A 309 52.78 -73.86 112.36
N LYS A 310 53.06 -73.45 113.61
CA LYS A 310 52.52 -72.22 114.21
C LYS A 310 52.99 -70.97 113.46
N THR A 311 54.27 -70.85 113.12
CA THR A 311 54.82 -69.74 112.32
C THR A 311 54.31 -69.74 110.88
N SER A 312 54.16 -70.92 110.26
CA SER A 312 53.58 -71.03 108.91
C SER A 312 52.13 -70.55 108.87
N LEU A 313 51.28 -70.99 109.81
CA LEU A 313 49.88 -70.53 109.90
C LEU A 313 49.78 -69.04 110.20
N GLN A 314 50.60 -68.51 111.11
CA GLN A 314 50.63 -67.07 111.39
C GLN A 314 51.00 -66.25 110.15
N THR A 315 51.96 -66.74 109.35
CA THR A 315 52.35 -66.10 108.09
C THR A 315 51.19 -66.10 107.10
N ASN A 316 50.51 -67.24 106.93
CA ASN A 316 49.35 -67.36 106.04
C ASN A 316 48.19 -66.43 106.48
N PHE A 317 47.87 -66.37 107.77
CA PHE A 317 46.85 -65.45 108.27
C PHE A 317 47.22 -63.97 108.08
N ARG A 318 48.50 -63.60 108.25
CA ARG A 318 48.95 -62.22 107.96
C ARG A 318 48.84 -61.89 106.47
N VAL A 319 49.15 -62.83 105.58
CA VAL A 319 48.98 -62.64 104.13
C VAL A 319 47.51 -62.41 103.78
N ILE A 320 46.60 -63.22 104.35
CA ILE A 320 45.15 -63.04 104.19
C ILE A 320 44.72 -61.64 104.64
N MET A 321 45.14 -61.19 105.83
CA MET A 321 44.80 -59.86 106.35
C MET A 321 45.35 -58.70 105.50
N ARG A 322 46.56 -58.84 104.95
CA ARG A 322 47.13 -57.84 104.02
C ARG A 322 46.36 -57.77 102.70
N PHE A 323 45.99 -58.92 102.13
CA PHE A 323 45.17 -58.95 100.92
C PHE A 323 43.82 -58.26 101.13
N LEU A 324 43.21 -58.46 102.29
CA LEU A 324 41.94 -57.81 102.66
C LEU A 324 42.06 -56.30 102.80
N PHE A 325 43.16 -55.82 103.36
CA PHE A 325 43.42 -54.39 103.46
C PHE A 325 43.47 -53.73 102.07
N VAL A 326 44.13 -54.37 101.10
CA VAL A 326 44.15 -53.91 99.70
C VAL A 326 42.74 -53.94 99.08
N MET A 327 41.99 -55.02 99.29
CA MET A 327 40.61 -55.12 98.76
C MET A 327 39.66 -54.07 99.36
N MET A 328 39.86 -53.70 100.62
CA MET A 328 39.11 -52.62 101.28
C MET A 328 39.51 -51.23 100.76
N ALA A 329 40.79 -51.01 100.46
CA ALA A 329 41.25 -49.78 99.81
C ALA A 329 40.63 -49.63 98.40
N ILE A 330 40.60 -50.70 97.61
CA ILE A 330 39.95 -50.73 96.29
C ILE A 330 38.45 -50.43 96.43
N ARG A 331 37.78 -51.01 97.44
CA ARG A 331 36.36 -50.69 97.73
C ARG A 331 36.17 -49.20 98.00
N ASP A 332 37.02 -48.59 98.81
CA ASP A 332 36.89 -47.19 99.21
C ASP A 332 37.19 -46.23 98.04
N GLU A 333 38.01 -46.65 97.09
CA GLU A 333 38.24 -45.93 95.84
C GLU A 333 37.05 -46.04 94.88
N ILE A 334 36.42 -47.22 94.78
CA ILE A 334 35.23 -47.46 93.94
C ILE A 334 33.98 -46.82 94.56
N CYS A 335 33.85 -46.83 95.88
CA CYS A 335 32.67 -46.36 96.61
C CYS A 335 33.09 -45.46 97.79
N PRO A 336 33.50 -44.21 97.52
CA PRO A 336 34.01 -43.32 98.54
C PRO A 336 32.95 -43.06 99.63
N PRO A 337 33.25 -43.33 100.91
CA PRO A 337 32.31 -43.12 102.01
C PRO A 337 32.05 -41.62 102.18
N GLY A 338 31.01 -41.11 101.52
CA GLY A 338 30.62 -39.70 101.63
C GLY A 338 29.97 -39.07 100.40
N ARG A 339 30.06 -39.69 99.20
CA ARG A 339 29.29 -39.21 98.04
C ARG A 339 27.85 -39.68 98.13
N LYS A 340 27.00 -38.87 98.77
CA LYS A 340 25.56 -38.87 98.46
C LYS A 340 25.45 -38.61 96.96
N VAL A 341 25.01 -39.61 96.21
CA VAL A 341 24.67 -39.48 94.79
C VAL A 341 23.60 -38.40 94.70
N LYS A 342 23.98 -37.17 94.34
CA LYS A 342 23.01 -36.19 93.87
C LYS A 342 22.43 -36.79 92.60
N GLN A 343 21.19 -37.27 92.70
CA GLN A 343 20.32 -37.43 91.53
C GLN A 343 20.32 -36.08 90.82
N VAL A 344 21.08 -35.98 89.72
CA VAL A 344 20.90 -34.92 88.76
C VAL A 344 19.58 -35.27 88.07
N SER A 345 18.50 -34.67 88.58
CA SER A 345 17.24 -34.59 87.86
C SER A 345 17.51 -33.96 86.50
N LEU A 346 17.28 -34.73 85.44
CA LEU A 346 17.30 -34.27 84.06
C LEU A 346 15.92 -33.70 83.70
N ASP A 347 15.46 -32.72 84.49
CA ASP A 347 14.33 -31.86 84.10
C ASP A 347 14.89 -30.60 83.43
N SER A 348 15.27 -30.73 82.16
CA SER A 348 15.48 -29.60 81.26
C SER A 348 14.89 -29.95 79.90
N SER A 349 13.57 -29.85 79.80
CA SER A 349 12.83 -29.94 78.54
C SER A 349 11.58 -29.05 78.59
N LYS A 350 11.76 -27.75 78.87
CA LYS A 350 10.80 -26.69 78.57
C LYS A 350 11.52 -25.37 78.30
N ASN A 351 12.10 -25.23 77.12
CA ASN A 351 12.16 -23.94 76.40
C ASN A 351 12.82 -24.15 75.04
N ILE A 352 12.00 -24.43 74.03
CA ILE A 352 12.33 -24.06 72.65
C ILE A 352 11.25 -23.08 72.22
N ASN A 353 11.59 -21.79 72.35
CA ASN A 353 10.90 -20.70 71.69
C ASN A 353 10.90 -20.99 70.18
N PHE A 354 9.71 -21.14 69.61
CA PHE A 354 9.50 -21.01 68.17
C PHE A 354 9.76 -19.54 67.80
N GLY A 355 11.01 -19.25 67.43
CA GLY A 355 11.40 -17.99 66.84
C GLY A 355 10.76 -17.87 65.46
N GLN A 356 9.81 -16.95 65.35
CA GLN A 356 9.46 -16.29 64.10
C GLN A 356 10.74 -15.68 63.51
N ASN A 357 11.20 -16.19 62.37
CA ASN A 357 12.09 -15.44 61.50
C ASN A 357 11.49 -15.41 60.11
N SER A 358 10.84 -14.27 59.87
CA SER A 358 10.61 -13.68 58.57
C SER A 358 11.96 -13.49 57.86
N THR A 359 12.09 -14.01 56.65
CA THR A 359 13.18 -13.65 55.72
C THR A 359 12.58 -13.13 54.42
N ASN A 360 12.52 -11.81 54.34
CA ASN A 360 13.03 -10.98 53.25
C ASN A 360 12.87 -11.54 51.83
N GLY A 361 11.78 -11.12 51.17
CA GLY A 361 11.74 -10.98 49.71
C GLY A 361 12.52 -9.72 49.27
N PRO A 362 13.17 -9.73 48.09
CA PRO A 362 13.96 -8.60 47.63
C PRO A 362 13.08 -7.47 47.09
N THR A 363 13.31 -6.28 47.64
CA THR A 363 12.89 -4.99 47.08
C THR A 363 13.59 -4.78 45.74
N GLN A 364 12.82 -4.75 44.64
CA GLN A 364 13.22 -4.05 43.43
C GLN A 364 12.50 -2.71 43.34
N SER A 365 13.32 -1.68 43.25
CA SER A 365 13.00 -0.28 43.04
C SER A 365 12.27 -0.08 41.71
N ILE A 366 11.07 0.49 41.75
CA ILE A 366 10.43 1.11 40.59
C ILE A 366 10.18 2.58 40.94
N GLU A 367 10.67 3.43 40.06
CA GLU A 367 10.63 4.88 40.10
C GLU A 367 9.22 5.43 40.31
N GLN A 368 9.17 6.45 41.15
CA GLN A 368 8.07 7.41 41.22
C GLN A 368 8.06 8.24 39.93
N THR A 369 6.98 8.19 39.17
CA THR A 369 6.55 9.33 38.34
C THR A 369 5.15 9.73 38.78
N SER A 370 5.09 10.84 39.50
CA SER A 370 3.85 11.51 39.88
C SER A 370 3.15 12.06 38.63
N ARG A 371 1.90 11.67 38.41
CA ARG A 371 0.92 12.55 37.74
C ARG A 371 -0.44 12.44 38.42
N THR A 372 -0.76 13.54 39.08
CA THR A 372 -2.06 13.94 39.61
C THR A 372 -3.13 13.91 38.54
N THR A 373 -4.30 13.35 38.85
CA THR A 373 -5.59 13.94 38.47
C THR A 373 -6.69 13.38 39.38
N ALA A 374 -7.30 14.29 40.12
CA ALA A 374 -8.52 14.06 40.88
C ALA A 374 -9.70 13.89 39.91
N HIS A 375 -10.62 12.98 40.22
CA HIS A 375 -12.05 13.33 40.23
C HIS A 375 -12.90 12.31 40.99
N ASN A 376 -13.50 12.83 42.05
CA ASN A 376 -14.65 12.44 42.84
C ASN A 376 -15.58 11.33 42.32
N SER A 377 -15.73 10.34 43.19
CA SER A 377 -16.97 9.73 43.66
C SER A 377 -18.29 10.46 43.38
N SER A 378 -19.28 9.73 42.87
CA SER A 378 -20.65 9.70 43.41
C SER A 378 -21.45 8.53 42.81
N ALA A 379 -21.55 7.44 43.57
CA ALA A 379 -22.75 6.60 43.66
C ALA A 379 -23.60 7.20 44.81
N PRO A 380 -24.93 6.97 44.98
CA PRO A 380 -25.55 5.63 44.88
C PRO A 380 -27.02 5.59 44.41
N SER A 381 -27.51 4.40 44.09
CA SER A 381 -28.59 3.75 44.87
C SER A 381 -29.15 2.54 44.15
N GLU A 382 -29.02 1.42 44.83
CA GLU A 382 -29.84 0.24 44.67
C GLU A 382 -31.31 0.60 44.93
N HIS A 383 -32.22 0.05 44.11
CA HIS A 383 -33.48 -0.44 44.63
C HIS A 383 -33.84 -1.75 43.92
N ILE A 384 -34.09 -2.73 44.78
CA ILE A 384 -34.30 -4.14 44.53
C ILE A 384 -35.81 -4.42 44.72
N LEU A 385 -36.35 -5.26 43.82
CA LEU A 385 -37.58 -6.10 43.89
C LEU A 385 -38.96 -5.43 43.70
N PRO A 386 -40.04 -6.21 43.47
CA PRO A 386 -40.21 -7.27 42.46
C PRO A 386 -41.60 -7.20 41.76
N SER A 387 -41.71 -7.79 40.56
CA SER A 387 -42.83 -8.62 40.03
C SER A 387 -42.70 -8.74 38.52
#